data_AF-A0A2V8SM62-F1
#
_entry.id   AF-A0A2V8SM62-F1
#
_cell.length_a   1.000
_cell.length_b   1.000
_cell.length_c   1.000
_cell.angle_alpha   90.00
_cell.angle_beta   90.00
_cell.angle_gamma   90.00
#
_symmetry.space_group_name_H-M   'P 1'
#
loop_
_entity.id
_entity.type
_entity.pdbx_description
1 polymer ?
#
loop_
_entity_poly.entity_id
_entity_poly.type
_entity_poly.pdbx_seq_one_letter_code
_entity_poly.pdbx_strand_id
1 'polypeptide(L)'
;MILALFQSVTILFLVGLLVFSFAPTSVSDAIPTSLACPSARSAAKLTGWALNNKNPFGDAVYDESAKSLVITVSNVALPNGTRLSILTGDEKIGEMEPLKEGSARGVVTHILPDNARVRVFSDDRPIVSANLQCSTSPAPVATVVPSPSVRPSPSTSPSVSPSTSPSPGPTNEPTPDPMPKQSPMPSPSPG
;
A
#
# COMPACT_ATOMS: atom_id res chain seq x y z
N MET A 1 -29.53 12.88 -52.95
CA MET A 1 -30.83 12.29 -53.36
C MET A 1 -30.58 10.79 -53.43
N ILE A 2 -30.71 10.02 -52.35
CA ILE A 2 -31.90 9.35 -51.77
C ILE A 2 -31.36 8.77 -50.43
N LEU A 3 -31.75 9.14 -49.21
CA LEU A 3 -33.02 9.00 -48.47
C LEU A 3 -33.60 7.57 -48.40
N ALA A 4 -33.23 6.80 -47.39
CA ALA A 4 -33.97 5.68 -46.77
C ALA A 4 -33.06 4.94 -45.76
N LEU A 5 -33.43 4.34 -44.64
CA LEU A 5 -34.56 4.32 -43.69
C LEU A 5 -34.20 3.16 -42.71
N PHE A 6 -34.22 3.39 -41.38
CA PHE A 6 -34.62 2.48 -40.27
C PHE A 6 -34.11 1.01 -40.24
N GLN A 7 -33.58 0.45 -39.13
CA GLN A 7 -34.23 0.20 -37.82
C GLN A 7 -33.13 0.02 -36.74
N SER A 8 -33.13 0.71 -35.59
CA SER A 8 -33.98 0.49 -34.40
C SER A 8 -33.95 -0.94 -33.84
N VAL A 9 -33.06 -1.20 -32.89
CA VAL A 9 -33.35 -2.09 -31.75
C VAL A 9 -32.88 -1.37 -30.47
N THR A 10 -33.65 -0.35 -30.12
CA THR A 10 -33.72 0.23 -28.78
C THR A 10 -34.40 -0.80 -27.90
N ILE A 11 -33.63 -1.56 -27.11
CA ILE A 11 -34.21 -2.41 -26.08
C ILE A 11 -34.66 -1.52 -24.93
N LEU A 12 -35.93 -1.16 -25.05
CA LEU A 12 -36.83 -0.64 -24.04
C LEU A 12 -36.90 -1.64 -22.87
N PHE A 13 -35.95 -1.61 -21.93
CA PHE A 13 -36.14 -2.31 -20.66
C PHE A 13 -37.06 -1.46 -19.78
N LEU A 14 -38.26 -2.01 -19.63
CA LEU A 14 -39.39 -1.45 -18.92
C LEU A 14 -39.01 -0.81 -17.59
N VAL A 15 -39.51 0.41 -17.46
CA VAL A 15 -39.94 1.09 -16.25
C VAL A 15 -40.74 0.12 -15.36
N GLY A 16 -40.03 -0.56 -14.46
CA GLY A 16 -40.58 -1.16 -13.25
C GLY A 16 -40.30 -0.21 -12.09
N LEU A 17 -41.09 0.87 -12.02
CA LEU A 17 -41.07 1.87 -10.97
C LEU A 17 -41.59 1.26 -9.64
N LEU A 18 -40.81 0.34 -9.06
CA LEU A 18 -40.99 -0.07 -7.68
C LEU A 18 -40.39 1.04 -6.82
N VAL A 19 -41.23 2.04 -6.53
CA VAL A 19 -41.01 2.99 -5.45
C VAL A 19 -41.11 2.19 -4.14
N PHE A 20 -40.06 1.44 -3.80
CA PHE A 20 -39.85 1.06 -2.42
C PHE A 20 -39.48 2.34 -1.68
N SER A 21 -40.49 3.01 -1.13
CA SER A 21 -40.31 3.92 0.00
C SER A 21 -39.75 3.11 1.15
N PHE A 22 -38.44 2.91 1.16
CA PHE A 22 -37.72 2.56 2.37
C PHE A 22 -37.87 3.76 3.29
N ALA A 23 -38.84 3.68 4.21
CA ALA A 23 -38.81 4.54 5.38
C ALA A 23 -37.42 4.38 6.02
N PRO A 24 -36.70 5.46 6.33
CA PRO A 24 -35.45 5.35 7.05
C PRO A 24 -35.79 4.78 8.42
N THR A 25 -35.59 3.48 8.61
CA THR A 25 -35.46 2.90 9.93
C THR A 25 -34.18 3.48 10.49
N SER A 26 -34.29 4.63 11.15
CA SER A 26 -33.28 5.17 12.04
C SER A 26 -33.16 4.19 13.20
N VAL A 27 -32.44 3.09 12.98
CA VAL A 27 -31.80 2.36 14.06
C VAL A 27 -30.86 3.37 14.69
N SER A 28 -31.30 3.94 15.82
CA SER A 28 -30.40 4.55 16.79
C SER A 28 -29.53 3.42 17.33
N ASP A 29 -28.52 3.05 16.54
CA ASP A 29 -27.38 2.29 17.01
C ASP A 29 -26.84 3.09 18.19
N ALA A 30 -27.04 2.54 19.39
CA ALA A 30 -26.24 2.90 20.54
C ALA A 30 -24.81 2.60 20.13
N ILE A 31 -24.10 3.63 19.65
CA ILE A 31 -22.71 3.55 19.23
C ILE A 31 -22.00 2.92 20.42
N PRO A 32 -21.53 1.67 20.33
CA PRO A 32 -20.64 1.17 21.35
C PRO A 32 -19.49 2.17 21.31
N THR A 33 -19.34 2.97 22.38
CA THR A 33 -18.15 3.79 22.57
C THR A 33 -17.01 2.83 22.30
N SER A 34 -16.33 3.05 21.17
CA SER A 34 -15.41 2.07 20.62
C SER A 34 -14.47 1.73 21.77
N LEU A 35 -14.20 0.44 21.96
CA LEU A 35 -13.28 0.00 23.01
C LEU A 35 -11.90 0.54 22.62
N ALA A 36 -11.69 1.82 22.97
CA ALA A 36 -10.49 2.56 22.72
C ALA A 36 -9.37 1.74 23.32
N CYS A 37 -8.39 1.46 22.49
CA CYS A 37 -7.33 0.56 22.85
C CYS A 37 -6.63 1.11 24.10
N PRO A 38 -6.63 0.42 25.26
CA PRO A 38 -6.11 1.01 26.50
C PRO A 38 -4.60 1.32 26.40
N SER A 39 -3.90 0.65 25.49
CA SER A 39 -2.49 0.88 25.17
C SER A 39 -2.25 1.99 24.15
N ALA A 40 -3.31 2.57 23.56
CA ALA A 40 -3.25 3.48 22.41
C ALA A 40 -2.44 2.90 21.23
N ARG A 41 -2.30 1.57 21.17
CA ARG A 41 -1.46 0.87 20.20
C ARG A 41 -2.14 -0.38 19.68
N SER A 42 -2.19 -0.48 18.36
CA SER A 42 -2.73 -1.63 17.67
C SER A 42 -1.66 -2.23 16.77
N ALA A 43 -1.62 -3.56 16.67
CA ALA A 43 -0.66 -4.27 15.85
C ALA A 43 -1.34 -5.38 15.05
N ALA A 44 -0.74 -5.76 13.92
CA ALA A 44 -1.18 -6.88 13.13
C ALA A 44 -0.02 -7.59 12.44
N LYS A 45 -0.13 -8.92 12.35
CA LYS A 45 0.73 -9.74 11.49
C LYS A 45 0.13 -9.80 10.09
N LEU A 46 0.81 -9.16 9.14
CA LEU A 46 0.42 -9.13 7.75
C LEU A 46 0.77 -10.46 7.09
N THR A 47 -0.21 -11.06 6.43
CA THR A 47 -0.02 -12.30 5.66
C THR A 47 -0.60 -12.13 4.27
N GLY A 48 0.03 -12.82 3.32
CA GLY A 48 -0.33 -12.73 1.91
C GLY A 48 -0.27 -14.08 1.21
N TRP A 49 -0.85 -14.10 0.02
CA TRP A 49 -0.82 -15.27 -0.86
C TRP A 49 0.56 -15.45 -1.48
N ALA A 50 0.90 -16.70 -1.79
CA ALA A 50 2.17 -16.99 -2.44
C ALA A 50 2.27 -16.28 -3.80
N LEU A 51 3.36 -15.56 -4.01
CA LEU A 51 3.70 -14.87 -5.23
C LEU A 51 5.04 -15.41 -5.73
N ASN A 52 5.07 -16.02 -6.91
CA ASN A 52 6.28 -16.63 -7.50
C ASN A 52 7.04 -17.53 -6.49
N ASN A 53 6.30 -18.44 -5.82
CA ASN A 53 6.81 -19.36 -4.81
C ASN A 53 7.38 -18.73 -3.53
N LYS A 54 7.14 -17.43 -3.29
CA LYS A 54 7.44 -16.77 -2.02
C LYS A 54 6.15 -16.39 -1.30
N ASN A 55 6.14 -16.54 0.02
CA ASN A 55 5.02 -16.16 0.87
C ASN A 55 5.33 -14.80 1.51
N PRO A 56 4.72 -13.70 1.04
CA PRO A 56 4.96 -12.38 1.62
C PRO A 56 4.33 -12.32 3.02
N PHE A 57 5.05 -11.68 3.94
CA PHE A 57 4.62 -11.47 5.31
C PHE A 57 5.09 -10.12 5.82
N GLY A 58 4.57 -9.69 6.96
CA GLY A 58 4.97 -8.42 7.54
C GLY A 58 4.34 -8.11 8.88
N ASP A 59 4.59 -6.88 9.31
CA ASP A 59 4.11 -6.30 10.55
C ASP A 59 3.49 -4.92 10.27
N ALA A 60 2.35 -4.65 10.88
CA ALA A 60 1.75 -3.33 10.94
C ALA A 60 1.61 -2.91 12.40
N VAL A 61 2.10 -1.72 12.75
CA VAL A 61 2.00 -1.15 14.10
C VAL A 61 1.42 0.25 13.97
N TYR A 62 0.28 0.48 14.60
CA TYR A 62 -0.40 1.76 14.68
C TYR A 62 -0.22 2.36 16.08
N ASP A 63 0.28 3.57 16.14
CA ASP A 63 0.33 4.40 17.34
C ASP A 63 -0.77 5.46 17.25
N GLU A 64 -1.79 5.32 18.09
CA GLU A 64 -2.97 6.19 18.09
C GLU A 64 -2.62 7.60 18.60
N SER A 65 -1.60 7.74 19.45
CA SER A 65 -1.18 9.06 19.96
C SER A 65 -0.48 9.86 18.87
N ALA A 66 0.36 9.19 18.07
CA ALA A 66 1.06 9.81 16.95
C ALA A 66 0.23 9.83 15.65
N LYS A 67 -0.93 9.17 15.62
CA LYS A 67 -1.72 8.89 14.41
C LYS A 67 -0.85 8.31 13.30
N SER A 68 0.08 7.42 13.66
CA SER A 68 1.13 6.93 12.76
C SER A 68 1.06 5.41 12.62
N LEU A 69 0.98 4.94 11.39
CA LEU A 69 1.03 3.54 11.00
C LEU A 69 2.40 3.22 10.40
N VAL A 70 3.14 2.32 11.04
CA VAL A 70 4.40 1.78 10.54
C VAL A 70 4.16 0.38 9.99
N ILE A 71 4.51 0.17 8.73
CA ILE A 71 4.36 -1.11 8.04
C ILE A 71 5.72 -1.61 7.58
N THR A 72 6.01 -2.87 7.82
CA THR A 72 7.16 -3.58 7.26
C THR A 72 6.67 -4.81 6.54
N VAL A 73 7.07 -5.00 5.29
CA VAL A 73 6.73 -6.19 4.49
C VAL A 73 8.04 -6.82 3.99
N SER A 74 8.09 -8.14 3.97
CA SER A 74 9.23 -8.95 3.55
C SER A 74 8.79 -10.14 2.70
N ASN A 75 9.77 -10.76 2.02
CA ASN A 75 9.59 -11.94 1.17
C ASN A 75 8.61 -11.72 0.00
N VAL A 76 8.58 -10.51 -0.55
CA VAL A 76 7.78 -10.16 -1.72
C VAL A 76 8.54 -10.51 -2.99
N ALA A 77 7.92 -11.27 -3.89
CA ALA A 77 8.53 -11.64 -5.18
C ALA A 77 8.19 -10.65 -6.30
N LEU A 78 8.45 -9.37 -6.07
CA LEU A 78 8.31 -8.29 -7.05
C LEU A 78 9.69 -7.68 -7.37
N PRO A 79 9.84 -7.02 -8.52
CA PRO A 79 11.09 -6.34 -8.87
C PRO A 79 11.51 -5.31 -7.82
N ASN A 80 12.82 -5.12 -7.67
CA ASN A 80 13.36 -4.01 -6.87
C ASN A 80 12.91 -2.68 -7.50
N GLY A 81 12.63 -1.69 -6.65
CA GLY A 81 12.12 -0.39 -7.08
C GLY A 81 10.59 -0.32 -7.21
N THR A 82 9.86 -1.45 -7.19
CA THR A 82 8.40 -1.44 -7.16
C THR A 82 7.90 -0.78 -5.88
N ARG A 83 6.97 0.18 -6.00
CA ARG A 83 6.32 0.85 -4.88
C ARG A 83 5.03 0.13 -4.52
N LEU A 84 4.78 -0.02 -3.23
CA LEU A 84 3.56 -0.63 -2.73
C LEU A 84 2.63 0.44 -2.17
N SER A 85 1.34 0.35 -2.48
CA SER A 85 0.31 1.24 -1.94
C SER A 85 -0.28 0.65 -0.67
N ILE A 86 -0.53 1.51 0.32
CA ILE A 86 -1.15 1.14 1.60
C ILE A 86 -2.59 1.62 1.56
N LEU A 87 -3.53 0.68 1.74
CA LEU A 87 -4.96 0.94 1.72
C LEU A 87 -5.60 0.53 3.04
N THR A 88 -6.63 1.28 3.44
CA THR A 88 -7.58 0.92 4.49
C THR A 88 -8.98 0.93 3.91
N GLY A 89 -9.65 -0.23 3.89
CA GLY A 89 -10.87 -0.39 3.09
C GLY A 89 -10.56 -0.20 1.60
N ASP A 90 -11.19 0.80 1.00
CA ASP A 90 -11.01 1.20 -0.40
C ASP A 90 -10.21 2.51 -0.56
N GLU A 91 -9.79 3.12 0.56
CA GLU A 91 -9.04 4.37 0.57
C GLU A 91 -7.53 4.11 0.59
N LYS A 92 -6.82 4.76 -0.34
CA LYS A 92 -5.34 4.78 -0.33
C LYS A 92 -4.86 5.82 0.67
N ILE A 93 -4.24 5.34 1.74
CA ILE A 93 -3.74 6.18 2.84
C ILE A 93 -2.26 6.55 2.70
N GLY A 94 -1.50 5.82 1.87
CA GLY A 94 -0.09 6.12 1.64
C GLY A 94 0.62 5.16 0.71
N GLU A 95 1.94 5.32 0.61
CA GLU A 95 2.84 4.46 -0.15
C GLU A 95 4.04 4.04 0.70
N MET A 96 4.56 2.86 0.42
CA MET A 96 5.79 2.36 1.02
C MET A 96 7.02 2.85 0.26
N GLU A 97 8.18 2.77 0.89
CA GLU A 97 9.46 2.88 0.21
C GLU A 97 9.56 1.82 -0.91
N PRO A 98 10.29 2.13 -2.01
CA PRO A 98 10.52 1.16 -3.07
C PRO A 98 11.14 -0.13 -2.54
N LEU A 99 10.67 -1.26 -3.04
CA LEU A 99 11.16 -2.58 -2.65
C LEU A 99 12.67 -2.71 -2.85
N LYS A 100 13.34 -3.26 -1.83
CA LYS A 100 14.75 -3.66 -1.84
C LYS A 100 14.84 -5.11 -1.39
N GLU A 101 15.25 -5.99 -2.30
CA GLU A 101 15.42 -7.43 -2.05
C GLU A 101 14.13 -8.10 -1.53
N GLY A 102 12.97 -7.68 -2.05
CA GLY A 102 11.67 -8.19 -1.64
C GLY A 102 11.20 -7.71 -0.26
N SER A 103 11.83 -6.66 0.28
CA SER A 103 11.39 -5.99 1.52
C SER A 103 11.13 -4.50 1.31
N ALA A 104 10.13 -3.97 1.99
CA ALA A 104 9.78 -2.55 1.98
C ALA A 104 9.29 -2.11 3.37
N ARG A 105 9.48 -0.82 3.66
CA ARG A 105 8.97 -0.17 4.86
C ARG A 105 8.16 1.05 4.49
N GLY A 106 7.06 1.29 5.19
CA GLY A 106 6.21 2.47 5.02
C GLY A 106 5.88 3.08 6.36
N VAL A 107 5.81 4.41 6.39
CA VAL A 107 5.29 5.18 7.55
C VAL A 107 4.23 6.12 7.01
N VAL A 108 3.03 6.03 7.57
CA VAL A 108 1.87 6.81 7.14
C VAL A 108 1.26 7.50 8.35
N THR A 109 0.97 8.79 8.23
CA THR A 109 0.24 9.54 9.26
C THR A 109 -1.22 9.62 8.85
N HIS A 110 -2.09 8.83 9.50
CA HIS A 110 -3.52 8.75 9.19
C HIS A 110 -4.33 8.33 10.42
N ILE A 111 -5.58 8.79 10.50
CA ILE A 111 -6.50 8.40 11.56
C ILE A 111 -7.17 7.10 11.13
N LEU A 112 -6.92 6.01 11.87
CA LEU A 112 -7.50 4.70 11.57
C LEU A 112 -8.58 4.35 12.58
N PRO A 113 -9.70 3.75 12.14
CA PRO A 113 -10.68 3.21 13.07
C PRO A 113 -10.11 2.01 13.83
N ASP A 114 -10.71 1.69 14.96
CA ASP A 114 -10.42 0.46 15.69
C ASP A 114 -10.68 -0.75 14.78
N ASN A 115 -9.80 -1.75 14.86
CA ASN A 115 -9.84 -2.93 13.99
C ASN A 115 -9.75 -2.64 12.48
N ALA A 116 -9.20 -1.49 12.08
CA ALA A 116 -8.98 -1.18 10.67
C ALA A 116 -8.28 -2.32 9.93
N ARG A 117 -8.79 -2.64 8.74
CA ARG A 117 -8.17 -3.62 7.84
C ARG A 117 -7.11 -2.93 6.99
N VAL A 118 -5.85 -3.20 7.31
CA VAL A 118 -4.70 -2.70 6.55
C VAL A 118 -4.39 -3.69 5.42
N ARG A 119 -4.25 -3.16 4.21
CA ARG A 119 -3.93 -3.93 3.01
C ARG A 119 -2.78 -3.24 2.27
N VAL A 120 -1.86 -4.04 1.76
CA VAL A 120 -0.74 -3.55 0.94
C VAL A 120 -0.91 -4.11 -0.46
N PHE A 121 -0.85 -3.23 -1.46
CA PHE A 121 -1.09 -3.54 -2.87
C PHE A 121 0.12 -3.22 -3.74
N SER A 122 0.29 -3.99 -4.82
CA SER A 122 1.04 -3.58 -6.00
C SER A 122 0.02 -3.41 -7.12
N ASP A 123 -0.19 -2.17 -7.56
CA ASP A 123 -1.24 -1.83 -8.52
C ASP A 123 -2.60 -2.31 -8.00
N ASP A 124 -3.31 -3.18 -8.73
CA ASP A 124 -4.60 -3.74 -8.33
C ASP A 124 -4.51 -5.08 -7.57
N ARG A 125 -3.30 -5.57 -7.30
CA ARG A 125 -3.08 -6.89 -6.68
C ARG A 125 -2.80 -6.76 -5.17
N PRO A 126 -3.61 -7.38 -4.30
CA PRO A 126 -3.31 -7.42 -2.87
C PRO A 126 -2.10 -8.33 -2.60
N ILE A 127 -1.09 -7.79 -1.91
CA ILE A 127 0.14 -8.50 -1.54
C ILE A 127 0.01 -9.09 -0.15
N VAL A 128 -0.31 -8.27 0.85
CA VAL A 128 -0.57 -8.71 2.23
C VAL A 128 -1.77 -7.97 2.83
N SER A 129 -2.43 -8.59 3.80
CA SER A 129 -3.50 -7.94 4.56
C SER A 129 -3.60 -8.46 5.98
N ALA A 130 -4.07 -7.62 6.89
CA ALA A 130 -4.50 -8.02 8.23
C ALA A 130 -5.44 -6.98 8.84
N ASN A 131 -6.12 -7.36 9.91
CA ASN A 131 -6.87 -6.44 10.75
C ASN A 131 -5.98 -6.03 11.92
N LEU A 132 -5.90 -4.73 12.19
CA LEU A 132 -5.27 -4.23 13.41
C LEU A 132 -6.00 -4.80 14.61
N GLN A 133 -5.25 -5.26 15.60
CA GLN A 133 -5.78 -5.71 16.87
C GLN A 133 -5.13 -4.91 17.97
N CYS A 134 -5.88 -4.69 19.05
CA CYS A 134 -5.32 -4.06 20.23
C CYS A 134 -4.12 -4.85 20.74
N SER A 135 -2.96 -4.20 20.72
CA SER A 135 -1.76 -4.80 21.28
C SER A 135 -1.75 -4.53 22.77
N THR A 136 -1.98 -5.57 23.57
CA THR A 136 -1.74 -5.54 25.02
C THR A 136 -0.26 -5.61 25.36
N SER A 137 0.65 -5.51 24.37
CA SER A 137 2.08 -5.47 24.63
C SER A 137 2.34 -4.33 25.61
N PRO A 138 2.81 -4.63 26.84
CA PRO A 138 3.21 -3.57 27.76
C PRO A 138 4.22 -2.72 27.00
N ALA A 139 4.02 -1.40 26.98
CA ALA A 139 5.06 -0.49 26.54
C ALA A 139 6.35 -0.98 27.21
N PRO A 140 7.47 -1.15 26.48
CA PRO A 140 8.71 -1.57 27.11
C PRO A 140 8.91 -0.57 28.25
N VAL A 141 8.75 -1.03 29.48
CA VAL A 141 9.03 -0.24 30.67
C VAL A 141 10.44 0.21 30.40
N ALA A 142 10.64 1.52 30.24
CA ALA A 142 11.96 2.06 29.97
C ALA A 142 12.81 1.59 31.14
N THR A 143 13.56 0.50 30.95
CA THR A 143 14.49 0.01 31.93
C THR A 143 15.48 1.14 32.01
N VAL A 144 15.37 1.94 33.07
CA VAL A 144 16.27 3.04 33.37
C VAL A 144 17.62 2.37 33.51
N VAL A 145 18.38 2.31 32.41
CA VAL A 145 19.75 1.84 32.44
C VAL A 145 20.48 2.87 33.31
N PRO A 146 21.00 2.49 34.49
CA PRO A 146 21.77 3.43 35.29
C PRO A 146 22.93 3.93 34.43
N SER A 147 22.97 5.25 34.25
CA SER A 147 23.99 5.96 33.47
C SER A 147 25.38 5.50 33.93
N PRO A 148 26.21 4.86 33.09
CA PRO A 148 27.57 4.56 33.46
C PRO A 148 28.34 5.87 33.60
N SER A 149 28.86 6.10 34.81
CA SER A 149 29.68 7.25 35.15
C SER A 149 30.86 7.36 34.19
N VAL A 150 30.98 8.52 33.55
CA VAL A 150 31.93 8.87 32.49
C VAL A 150 33.38 8.69 32.96
N ARG A 151 34.18 7.92 32.21
CA ARG A 151 35.66 7.88 32.32
C ARG A 151 36.26 8.74 31.19
N PRO A 152 37.29 9.56 31.47
CA PRO A 152 37.77 10.59 30.54
C PRO A 152 38.40 10.03 29.25
N SER A 153 38.20 10.84 28.21
CA SER A 153 38.55 10.67 26.80
C SER A 153 40.06 10.74 26.53
N PRO A 154 40.66 9.77 25.81
CA PRO A 154 41.88 10.01 25.04
C PRO A 154 41.51 10.60 23.67
N SER A 155 41.92 11.86 23.48
CA SER A 155 41.95 12.53 22.18
C SER A 155 42.94 11.83 21.26
N THR A 156 42.47 11.27 20.15
CA THR A 156 43.31 10.97 18.99
C THR A 156 42.63 11.50 17.74
N SER A 157 43.21 12.57 17.22
CA SER A 157 42.97 13.10 15.89
C SER A 157 43.83 12.34 14.89
N PRO A 158 43.22 11.65 13.92
CA PRO A 158 43.85 11.52 12.61
C PRO A 158 42.98 12.20 11.56
N SER A 159 43.50 13.33 11.06
CA SER A 159 43.11 13.92 9.78
C SER A 159 43.62 12.99 8.68
N VAL A 160 42.72 12.31 7.98
CA VAL A 160 43.06 11.66 6.71
C VAL A 160 42.01 12.08 5.70
N SER A 161 42.46 12.89 4.75
CA SER A 161 41.72 13.34 3.58
C SER A 161 42.13 12.46 2.40
N PRO A 162 41.27 11.57 1.89
CA PRO A 162 41.41 11.03 0.55
C PRO A 162 40.46 11.77 -0.39
N SER A 163 41.06 12.68 -1.18
CA SER A 163 40.52 13.14 -2.44
C SER A 163 40.66 12.02 -3.46
N THR A 164 39.55 11.46 -3.92
CA THR A 164 39.50 10.77 -5.21
C THR A 164 38.20 11.15 -5.90
N SER A 165 38.34 11.95 -6.95
CA SER A 165 37.30 12.24 -7.93
C SER A 165 37.32 11.13 -8.98
N PRO A 166 36.33 10.21 -9.01
CA PRO A 166 36.12 9.36 -10.17
C PRO A 166 35.30 10.13 -11.20
N SER A 167 35.91 10.35 -12.36
CA SER A 167 35.23 10.70 -13.61
C SER A 167 34.86 9.41 -14.36
N PRO A 168 33.57 9.12 -14.55
CA PRO A 168 33.07 8.33 -15.68
C PRO A 168 32.07 9.20 -16.47
N GLY A 169 32.18 9.40 -17.79
CA GLY A 169 32.33 8.42 -18.86
C GLY A 169 31.10 8.59 -19.78
N PRO A 170 31.24 8.57 -21.12
CA PRO A 170 30.23 9.10 -22.03
C PRO A 170 28.91 8.30 -22.09
N THR A 171 27.87 9.09 -22.31
CA THR A 171 26.47 8.79 -22.58
C THR A 171 26.29 7.73 -23.67
N ASN A 172 25.62 6.63 -23.35
CA ASN A 172 25.04 5.75 -24.37
C ASN A 172 23.64 6.27 -24.72
N GLU A 173 23.54 6.85 -25.92
CA GLU A 173 22.29 7.28 -26.55
C GLU A 173 21.48 6.04 -26.98
N PRO A 174 20.22 5.85 -26.51
CA PRO A 174 19.39 4.73 -26.92
C PRO A 174 19.03 4.86 -28.40
N THR A 175 19.36 3.83 -29.18
CA THR A 175 18.87 3.67 -30.56
C THR A 175 17.35 3.49 -30.53
N PRO A 176 16.56 4.21 -31.35
CA PRO A 176 15.12 4.04 -31.41
C PRO A 176 14.73 2.64 -31.93
N ASP A 177 13.85 1.96 -31.22
CA ASP A 177 13.28 0.68 -31.66
C ASP A 177 12.39 0.86 -32.91
N PRO A 178 12.39 -0.13 -33.83
CA PRO A 178 11.60 -0.09 -35.04
C PRO A 178 10.09 -0.17 -34.76
N MET A 179 9.32 0.68 -35.45
CA MET A 179 7.85 0.71 -35.38
C MET A 179 7.23 -0.67 -35.68
N PRO A 180 6.18 -1.09 -34.95
CA PRO A 180 5.43 -2.30 -35.27
C PRO A 180 4.78 -2.22 -36.66
N LYS A 181 5.05 -3.22 -37.49
CA LYS A 181 4.34 -3.42 -38.76
C LYS A 181 2.85 -3.64 -38.46
N GLN A 182 2.00 -2.76 -38.98
CA GLN A 182 0.54 -2.92 -38.96
C GLN A 182 0.16 -4.25 -39.60
N SER A 183 -0.58 -5.08 -38.88
CA SER A 183 -1.17 -6.30 -39.43
C SER A 183 -2.34 -5.94 -40.34
N PRO A 184 -2.49 -6.61 -41.50
CA PRO A 184 -3.58 -6.36 -42.42
C PRO A 184 -4.93 -6.71 -41.79
N MET A 185 -5.87 -5.78 -41.93
CA MET A 185 -7.25 -5.91 -41.47
C MET A 185 -7.97 -6.98 -42.31
N PRO A 186 -8.67 -7.95 -41.69
CA PRO A 186 -9.41 -8.96 -42.44
C PRO A 186 -10.59 -8.32 -43.18
N SER A 187 -10.66 -8.63 -44.49
CA SER A 187 -11.77 -8.24 -45.36
C SER A 187 -13.09 -8.83 -44.85
N PRO A 188 -14.18 -8.06 -44.79
CA PRO A 188 -15.49 -8.60 -44.44
C PRO A 188 -15.95 -9.59 -45.52
N SER A 189 -16.45 -10.76 -45.08
CA SER A 189 -17.16 -11.70 -45.94
C SER A 189 -18.58 -11.18 -46.22
N PRO A 190 -19.07 -11.27 -47.47
CA PRO A 190 -20.45 -10.97 -47.79
C PRO A 190 -21.38 -12.08 -47.27
N GLY A 191 -22.36 -11.68 -46.48
CA GLY A 191 -23.52 -12.46 -46.07
C GLY A 191 -24.78 -11.65 -46.30
#